data_AF-A0A160T743-F1
#
_entry.id   AF-A0A160T743-F1
#
_cell.length_a   1.000
_cell.length_b   1.000
_cell.length_c   1.000
_cell.angle_alpha   90.00
_cell.angle_beta   90.00
_cell.angle_gamma   90.00
#
_symmetry.space_group_name_H-M   'P 1'
#
loop_
_entity.id
_entity.type
_entity.pdbx_description
1 polymer ?
#
loop_
_entity_poly.entity_id
_entity_poly.type
_entity_poly.pdbx_seq_one_letter_code
_entity_poly.pdbx_strand_id
1 'polypeptide(L)'
;MFVHSLLSFCDKDDDGTSEATENAAPNNGDGNNDGTPDSQQANVTSLPNSSDSEYVTLAAPAGIELTDVAAIDNPAPGTEPPDAEFPAGFLEFGMDGLANGAATTVEIFLEGGVTANSYYKFGPTPDISTDHWYEFLYDGTTGAEILPDKIVLHFVDGQRGDSDLTANGIITDPGAPAILTPPAPSVIYLSPTAKLTLSGTTYEDEDILTYDESAGTWSLFFDGSDVGLTKADVSAFEFLDNDDILMSLDKPMKNLPGLLNVTADDSDILRFTPTSTGATTAGAFAIWFDGSDVELTKGGEKIDAIAFTPDGDLVLSTGGGASVTGPAGTLKAADEDLLRFDATQLGATTAGTWNLYFDSSDALPKLGDMVAAGIDPATGDILFAPDKKWVFGALTVNTYDIGRCVGPTTGSNSACATVDRFWQGAQHGFSNPKYKIDGFAMN
;
A
#
# COMPACT_ATOMS: atom_id res chain seq x y z
N MET A 1 -14.77 63.41 16.02
CA MET A 1 -13.91 62.61 16.92
C MET A 1 -14.49 61.20 16.87
N PHE A 2 -13.98 60.37 15.97
CA PHE A 2 -14.49 59.01 15.76
C PHE A 2 -13.90 58.11 16.85
N VAL A 3 -14.77 57.43 17.58
CA VAL A 3 -14.42 56.40 18.54
C VAL A 3 -14.06 55.15 17.74
N HIS A 4 -12.78 54.76 17.73
CA HIS A 4 -12.39 53.42 17.31
C HIS A 4 -12.68 52.50 18.49
N SER A 5 -13.71 51.67 18.30
CA SER A 5 -14.11 50.59 19.20
C SER A 5 -12.97 49.59 19.32
N LEU A 6 -12.42 49.43 20.53
CA LEU A 6 -11.67 48.24 20.92
C LEU A 6 -12.66 47.08 21.02
N LEU A 7 -12.84 46.33 19.92
CA LEU A 7 -13.27 44.93 20.02
C LEU A 7 -12.01 44.12 20.29
N SER A 8 -11.57 44.13 21.55
CA SER A 8 -10.81 43.00 22.05
C SER A 8 -11.81 41.86 22.07
N PHE A 9 -11.68 40.95 21.11
CA PHE A 9 -12.33 39.65 21.18
C PHE A 9 -11.90 39.07 22.52
N CYS A 10 -12.88 38.83 23.38
CA CYS A 10 -12.60 38.16 24.63
C CYS A 10 -12.43 36.68 24.22
N ASP A 11 -11.36 36.08 24.69
CA ASP A 11 -11.18 34.65 24.78
C ASP A 11 -11.05 34.49 26.30
N LYS A 12 -12.02 33.81 26.94
CA LYS A 12 -12.17 33.83 28.40
C LYS A 12 -11.46 32.66 29.06
N ASP A 13 -11.30 31.59 28.30
CA ASP A 13 -10.64 30.33 28.61
C ASP A 13 -9.18 30.34 28.16
N ASP A 14 -8.77 31.32 27.34
CA ASP A 14 -7.44 31.44 26.74
C ASP A 14 -7.07 30.21 25.87
N ASP A 15 -8.07 29.61 25.21
CA ASP A 15 -7.90 28.41 24.39
C ASP A 15 -7.47 28.70 22.94
N GLY A 16 -7.44 29.97 22.54
CA GLY A 16 -7.08 30.44 21.20
C GLY A 16 -8.28 30.87 20.36
N THR A 17 -9.51 30.59 20.79
CA THR A 17 -10.74 30.90 20.05
C THR A 17 -11.58 31.95 20.79
N SER A 18 -12.12 32.94 20.06
CA SER A 18 -12.97 33.95 20.68
C SER A 18 -14.35 33.39 21.02
N GLU A 19 -14.98 33.83 22.11
CA GLU A 19 -16.30 33.27 22.47
C GLU A 19 -17.37 33.63 21.44
N ALA A 20 -17.19 34.68 20.66
CA ALA A 20 -18.11 34.99 19.56
C ALA A 20 -18.14 33.89 18.49
N THR A 21 -17.00 33.24 18.26
CA THR A 21 -16.85 32.08 17.36
C THR A 21 -17.52 30.87 18.00
N GLU A 22 -17.16 30.53 19.23
CA GLU A 22 -17.70 29.33 19.89
C GLU A 22 -19.21 29.41 20.14
N ASN A 23 -19.72 30.59 20.56
CA ASN A 23 -21.17 30.79 20.72
C ASN A 23 -21.95 30.69 19.40
N ALA A 24 -21.26 30.71 18.25
CA ALA A 24 -21.84 30.49 16.93
C ALA A 24 -21.75 29.03 16.45
N ALA A 25 -21.13 28.13 17.24
CA ALA A 25 -21.13 26.70 16.98
C ALA A 25 -22.57 26.11 17.07
N PRO A 26 -22.79 24.89 16.55
CA PRO A 26 -24.06 24.19 16.67
C PRO A 26 -24.58 24.06 18.11
N ASN A 27 -25.85 23.67 18.22
CA ASN A 27 -26.54 23.46 19.52
C ASN A 27 -26.48 24.66 20.48
N ASN A 28 -26.52 25.89 19.94
CA ASN A 28 -26.41 27.14 20.72
C ASN A 28 -25.01 27.33 21.37
N GLY A 29 -23.96 26.91 20.67
CA GLY A 29 -22.58 27.04 21.12
C GLY A 29 -22.11 25.89 22.02
N ASP A 30 -22.71 24.71 21.88
CA ASP A 30 -22.43 23.48 22.63
C ASP A 30 -22.13 22.38 21.60
N GLY A 31 -20.95 22.46 20.99
CA GLY A 31 -20.54 21.65 19.85
C GLY A 31 -20.39 20.18 20.19
N ASN A 32 -20.00 19.85 21.43
CA ASN A 32 -19.95 18.47 21.93
C ASN A 32 -21.30 17.97 22.47
N ASN A 33 -22.31 18.86 22.58
CA ASN A 33 -23.68 18.61 23.02
C ASN A 33 -23.76 17.97 24.42
N ASP A 34 -22.92 18.42 25.34
CA ASP A 34 -22.88 17.95 26.74
C ASP A 34 -23.84 18.70 27.69
N GLY A 35 -24.46 19.78 27.19
CA GLY A 35 -25.39 20.64 27.91
C GLY A 35 -24.78 21.93 28.46
N THR A 36 -23.48 22.14 28.26
CA THR A 36 -22.74 23.35 28.63
C THR A 36 -22.20 24.01 27.36
N PRO A 37 -22.33 25.34 27.18
CA PRO A 37 -21.72 25.99 26.03
C PRO A 37 -20.19 25.93 26.11
N ASP A 38 -19.54 25.65 24.97
CA ASP A 38 -18.10 25.42 24.84
C ASP A 38 -17.29 26.58 25.42
N SER A 39 -17.67 27.83 25.12
CA SER A 39 -17.08 29.07 25.70
C SER A 39 -17.18 29.24 27.23
N GLN A 40 -17.67 28.23 27.95
CA GLN A 40 -17.70 28.15 29.40
C GLN A 40 -16.84 26.99 29.93
N GLN A 41 -16.09 26.32 29.05
CA GLN A 41 -15.35 25.10 29.30
C GLN A 41 -13.94 25.22 28.70
N ALA A 42 -12.94 25.51 29.53
CA ALA A 42 -11.53 25.57 29.09
C ALA A 42 -10.97 24.25 28.50
N ASN A 43 -11.75 23.17 28.56
CA ASN A 43 -11.42 21.86 28.00
C ASN A 43 -12.22 21.54 26.73
N VAL A 44 -13.01 22.49 26.20
CA VAL A 44 -13.83 22.31 25.00
C VAL A 44 -13.75 23.57 24.13
N THR A 45 -13.38 23.41 22.87
CA THR A 45 -13.21 24.53 21.94
C THR A 45 -13.90 24.24 20.62
N SER A 46 -14.71 25.19 20.13
CA SER A 46 -15.42 25.09 18.84
C SER A 46 -15.02 26.16 17.84
N LEU A 47 -14.57 25.76 16.66
CA LEU A 47 -14.14 26.67 15.60
C LEU A 47 -14.52 26.20 14.18
N PRO A 48 -14.72 27.11 13.22
CA PRO A 48 -14.84 26.76 11.81
C PRO A 48 -13.55 26.13 11.28
N ASN A 49 -13.68 25.04 10.53
CA ASN A 49 -12.57 24.38 9.90
C ASN A 49 -12.06 25.17 8.66
N SER A 50 -10.83 24.87 8.19
CA SER A 50 -10.20 25.64 7.09
C SER A 50 -10.63 25.23 5.68
N SER A 51 -11.39 24.13 5.53
CA SER A 51 -11.78 23.55 4.26
C SER A 51 -13.13 24.09 3.75
N ASP A 52 -14.18 23.98 4.56
CA ASP A 52 -15.55 24.36 4.17
C ASP A 52 -16.24 25.31 5.18
N SER A 53 -15.52 25.69 6.24
CA SER A 53 -16.03 26.54 7.32
C SER A 53 -17.17 25.94 8.15
N GLU A 54 -17.45 24.64 8.02
CA GLU A 54 -18.26 23.91 9.01
C GLU A 54 -17.50 23.80 10.32
N TYR A 55 -18.22 23.69 11.44
CA TYR A 55 -17.59 23.66 12.76
C TYR A 55 -16.89 22.32 13.03
N VAL A 56 -15.80 22.41 13.78
CA VAL A 56 -15.17 21.28 14.46
C VAL A 56 -15.09 21.62 15.95
N THR A 57 -15.38 20.65 16.80
CA THR A 57 -15.30 20.80 18.26
C THR A 57 -14.24 19.86 18.82
N LEU A 58 -13.33 20.37 19.62
CA LEU A 58 -12.36 19.59 20.38
C LEU A 58 -12.84 19.52 21.83
N ALA A 59 -12.85 18.34 22.44
CA ALA A 59 -13.22 18.15 23.84
C ALA A 59 -12.21 17.25 24.57
N ALA A 60 -11.42 17.85 25.46
CA ALA A 60 -10.49 17.16 26.34
C ALA A 60 -11.19 16.76 27.66
N PRO A 61 -10.66 15.79 28.42
CA PRO A 61 -11.14 15.46 29.75
C PRO A 61 -11.09 16.64 30.73
N ALA A 62 -12.03 16.69 31.67
CA ALA A 62 -12.04 17.71 32.71
C ALA A 62 -10.71 17.75 33.48
N GLY A 63 -10.12 18.95 33.60
CA GLY A 63 -8.83 19.18 34.23
C GLY A 63 -7.64 19.25 33.26
N ILE A 64 -7.88 19.04 31.97
CA ILE A 64 -6.97 19.39 30.86
C ILE A 64 -7.47 20.70 30.26
N GLU A 65 -6.56 21.63 30.01
CA GLU A 65 -6.85 22.92 29.35
C GLU A 65 -6.43 22.81 27.88
N LEU A 66 -7.33 23.15 26.96
CA LEU A 66 -6.99 23.32 25.56
C LEU A 66 -6.34 24.70 25.37
N THR A 67 -5.30 24.77 24.55
CA THR A 67 -4.58 26.02 24.27
C THR A 67 -4.25 26.10 22.79
N ASP A 68 -4.04 27.31 22.26
CA ASP A 68 -3.60 27.54 20.88
C ASP A 68 -4.43 26.79 19.81
N VAL A 69 -5.72 26.58 20.05
CA VAL A 69 -6.62 25.88 19.13
C VAL A 69 -6.85 26.73 17.89
N ALA A 70 -6.43 26.21 16.73
CA ALA A 70 -6.56 26.90 15.46
C ALA A 70 -6.81 25.95 14.29
N ALA A 71 -7.61 26.39 13.32
CA ALA A 71 -7.60 25.82 11.99
C ALA A 71 -6.44 26.44 11.21
N ILE A 72 -5.54 25.61 10.72
CA ILE A 72 -4.32 26.03 10.03
C ILE A 72 -4.36 25.65 8.54
N ASP A 73 -3.49 26.30 7.76
CA ASP A 73 -3.16 25.85 6.42
C ASP A 73 -2.42 24.51 6.48
N ASN A 74 -2.40 23.80 5.35
CA ASN A 74 -1.63 22.56 5.24
C ASN A 74 -0.16 22.79 5.61
N PRO A 75 0.38 22.05 6.60
CA PRO A 75 1.73 22.28 7.14
C PRO A 75 2.86 21.92 6.15
N ALA A 76 2.59 21.08 5.14
CA ALA A 76 3.58 20.69 4.14
C ALA A 76 2.97 20.52 2.73
N PRO A 77 2.55 21.63 2.08
CA PRO A 77 1.83 21.58 0.81
C PRO A 77 2.61 20.88 -0.32
N GLY A 78 1.97 19.97 -1.02
CA GLY A 78 2.52 19.23 -2.16
C GLY A 78 3.39 18.02 -1.80
N THR A 79 3.37 17.61 -0.53
CA THR A 79 4.08 16.41 -0.03
C THR A 79 3.15 15.44 0.71
N GLU A 80 1.85 15.70 0.66
CA GLU A 80 0.82 14.90 1.31
C GLU A 80 0.79 13.48 0.72
N PRO A 81 0.35 12.47 1.52
CA PRO A 81 0.07 11.15 0.98
C PRO A 81 -0.93 11.23 -0.19
N PRO A 82 -0.65 10.59 -1.35
CA PRO A 82 -1.41 10.79 -2.58
C PRO A 82 -2.87 10.32 -2.50
N ASP A 83 -3.18 9.38 -1.60
CA ASP A 83 -4.51 8.78 -1.42
C ASP A 83 -5.30 9.41 -0.25
N ALA A 84 -4.75 10.46 0.38
CA ALA A 84 -5.36 11.15 1.50
C ALA A 84 -6.03 12.46 1.09
N GLU A 85 -7.32 12.59 1.40
CA GLU A 85 -8.05 13.85 1.37
C GLU A 85 -8.28 14.35 2.80
N PHE A 86 -8.23 15.67 3.01
CA PHE A 86 -8.39 16.31 4.32
C PHE A 86 -9.66 17.16 4.36
N PRO A 87 -10.85 16.54 4.53
CA PRO A 87 -12.13 17.22 4.29
C PRO A 87 -12.42 18.33 5.31
N ALA A 88 -11.86 18.26 6.52
CA ALA A 88 -11.94 19.31 7.54
C ALA A 88 -10.70 20.25 7.54
N GLY A 89 -9.74 20.06 6.64
CA GLY A 89 -8.45 20.76 6.72
C GLY A 89 -7.63 20.35 7.95
N PHE A 90 -6.73 21.23 8.36
CA PHE A 90 -5.72 20.96 9.40
C PHE A 90 -6.02 21.75 10.67
N LEU A 91 -5.72 21.14 11.81
CA LEU A 91 -5.87 21.71 13.14
C LEU A 91 -4.52 21.75 13.83
N GLU A 92 -4.32 22.78 14.65
CA GLU A 92 -3.27 22.88 15.64
C GLU A 92 -3.91 23.11 17.01
N PHE A 93 -3.40 22.46 18.05
CA PHE A 93 -3.82 22.68 19.44
C PHE A 93 -2.76 22.19 20.43
N GLY A 94 -2.82 22.74 21.62
CA GLY A 94 -2.12 22.27 22.82
C GLY A 94 -3.08 21.67 23.85
N MET A 95 -2.58 20.77 24.68
CA MET A 95 -3.26 20.31 25.89
C MET A 95 -2.33 20.43 27.10
N ASP A 96 -2.64 21.32 28.04
CA ASP A 96 -1.90 21.51 29.30
C ASP A 96 -2.65 20.85 30.48
N GLY A 97 -1.96 20.66 31.60
CA GLY A 97 -2.50 20.09 32.83
C GLY A 97 -2.11 18.62 33.06
N LEU A 98 -1.26 18.04 32.21
CA LEU A 98 -0.80 16.67 32.39
C LEU A 98 0.36 16.58 33.39
N ALA A 99 0.48 15.43 34.06
CA ALA A 99 1.74 15.05 34.67
C ALA A 99 2.72 14.58 33.57
N ASN A 100 4.02 14.86 33.74
CA ASN A 100 5.03 14.47 32.75
C ASN A 100 4.95 12.98 32.38
N GLY A 101 4.77 12.68 31.11
CA GLY A 101 4.65 11.33 30.56
C GLY A 101 3.27 10.68 30.73
N ALA A 102 2.25 11.44 31.17
CA ALA A 102 0.91 10.92 31.35
C ALA A 102 0.16 10.75 30.02
N ALA A 103 -0.77 9.80 30.00
CA ALA A 103 -1.70 9.61 28.89
C ALA A 103 -2.92 10.52 29.04
N THR A 104 -3.45 11.01 27.92
CA THR A 104 -4.73 11.71 27.84
C THR A 104 -5.43 11.39 26.51
N THR A 105 -6.64 11.89 26.36
CA THR A 105 -7.39 11.84 25.11
C THR A 105 -7.94 13.21 24.75
N VAL A 106 -8.29 13.43 23.49
CA VAL A 106 -9.18 14.51 23.05
C VAL A 106 -10.16 13.95 22.03
N GLU A 107 -11.42 14.34 22.17
CA GLU A 107 -12.48 13.96 21.22
C GLU A 107 -12.65 15.08 20.21
N ILE A 108 -12.80 14.72 18.93
CA ILE A 108 -13.06 15.64 17.82
C ILE A 108 -14.43 15.32 17.24
N PHE A 109 -15.32 16.31 17.24
CA PHE A 109 -16.64 16.24 16.62
C PHE A 109 -16.65 17.02 15.31
N LEU A 110 -17.01 16.35 14.22
CA LEU A 110 -17.06 16.93 12.88
C LEU A 110 -18.51 17.25 12.52
N GLU A 111 -18.79 18.51 12.22
CA GLU A 111 -20.13 18.97 11.86
C GLU A 111 -20.32 19.04 10.33
N GLY A 112 -21.52 19.42 9.89
CA GLY A 112 -21.80 19.62 8.47
C GLY A 112 -21.88 18.34 7.63
N GLY A 113 -21.82 17.16 8.26
CA GLY A 113 -21.76 15.87 7.57
C GLY A 113 -20.37 15.54 7.03
N VAL A 114 -19.33 16.26 7.46
CA VAL A 114 -17.94 15.91 7.22
C VAL A 114 -17.66 14.56 7.87
N THR A 115 -16.98 13.67 7.15
CA THR A 115 -16.61 12.34 7.64
C THR A 115 -15.11 12.12 7.47
N ALA A 116 -14.56 11.19 8.24
CA ALA A 116 -13.18 10.76 8.14
C ALA A 116 -13.13 9.24 8.37
N ASN A 117 -12.13 8.58 7.80
CA ASN A 117 -11.82 7.17 8.08
C ASN A 117 -10.36 6.96 8.53
N SER A 118 -9.58 8.04 8.59
CA SER A 118 -8.20 8.07 9.06
C SER A 118 -7.88 9.41 9.72
N TYR A 119 -6.67 9.56 10.25
CA TYR A 119 -6.13 10.80 10.81
C TYR A 119 -4.64 10.86 10.52
N TYR A 120 -4.14 11.99 10.03
CA TYR A 120 -2.72 12.19 9.73
C TYR A 120 -2.12 13.30 10.56
N LYS A 121 -0.82 13.20 10.76
CA LYS A 121 0.01 14.22 11.39
C LYS A 121 1.22 14.54 10.51
N PHE A 122 1.70 15.76 10.63
CA PHE A 122 2.98 16.19 10.06
C PHE A 122 3.88 16.68 11.19
N GLY A 123 4.97 15.96 11.45
CA GLY A 123 5.87 16.26 12.56
C GLY A 123 6.84 15.12 12.81
N PRO A 124 7.67 15.20 13.86
CA PRO A 124 8.59 14.14 14.20
C PRO A 124 7.88 12.96 14.89
N THR A 125 8.51 11.80 14.86
CA THR A 125 8.14 10.60 15.64
C THR A 125 9.36 10.12 16.43
N PRO A 126 9.19 9.25 17.44
CA PRO A 126 10.33 8.71 18.20
C PRO A 126 11.43 8.06 17.34
N ASP A 127 11.03 7.47 16.21
CA ASP A 127 11.94 6.79 15.28
C ASP A 127 12.51 7.72 14.19
N ILE A 128 11.79 8.79 13.83
CA ILE A 128 12.17 9.74 12.78
C ILE A 128 12.02 11.16 13.34
N SER A 129 13.15 11.77 13.71
CA SER A 129 13.17 13.08 14.39
C SER A 129 13.01 14.29 13.46
N THR A 130 12.91 14.09 12.15
CA THR A 130 12.61 15.14 11.17
C THR A 130 11.14 15.09 10.80
N ASP A 131 10.53 16.24 10.55
CA ASP A 131 9.11 16.29 10.17
C ASP A 131 8.83 15.45 8.92
N HIS A 132 7.79 14.62 9.03
CA HIS A 132 7.29 13.77 7.96
C HIS A 132 5.80 13.54 8.17
N TRP A 133 5.12 13.14 7.10
CA TRP A 133 3.76 12.64 7.18
C TRP A 133 3.75 11.25 7.80
N TYR A 134 2.82 11.02 8.71
CA TYR A 134 2.51 9.68 9.19
C TYR A 134 1.01 9.56 9.49
N GLU A 135 0.48 8.38 9.18
CA GLU A 135 -0.87 8.03 9.61
C GLU A 135 -0.86 7.82 11.13
N PHE A 136 -1.79 8.47 11.82
CA PHE A 136 -1.90 8.47 13.27
C PHE A 136 -3.10 7.66 13.73
N LEU A 137 -3.28 6.43 13.24
CA LEU A 137 -4.27 5.49 13.80
C LEU A 137 -3.78 4.87 15.12
N TYR A 138 -4.75 4.45 15.95
CA TYR A 138 -4.52 3.90 17.29
C TYR A 138 -3.71 2.59 17.26
N ASP A 139 -2.54 2.59 17.88
CA ASP A 139 -1.61 1.45 17.94
C ASP A 139 -1.72 0.61 19.23
N GLY A 140 -2.69 0.93 20.09
CA GLY A 140 -2.84 0.37 21.43
C GLY A 140 -2.19 1.20 22.54
N THR A 141 -1.46 2.26 22.19
CA THR A 141 -0.86 3.23 23.12
C THR A 141 -1.23 4.66 22.74
N THR A 142 -0.98 5.06 21.49
CA THR A 142 -1.26 6.40 20.93
C THR A 142 -1.96 6.28 19.58
N GLY A 143 -2.60 7.35 19.13
CA GLY A 143 -3.26 7.40 17.83
C GLY A 143 -4.76 7.66 17.90
N ALA A 144 -5.37 7.77 16.73
CA ALA A 144 -6.77 8.07 16.51
C ALA A 144 -7.60 6.79 16.44
N GLU A 145 -8.69 6.78 17.21
CA GLU A 145 -9.80 5.85 17.08
C GLU A 145 -10.96 6.57 16.38
N ILE A 146 -11.30 6.15 15.17
CA ILE A 146 -12.36 6.76 14.37
C ILE A 146 -13.69 6.07 14.71
N LEU A 147 -14.62 6.81 15.33
CA LEU A 147 -15.95 6.34 15.69
C LEU A 147 -17.01 6.97 14.77
N PRO A 148 -18.23 6.42 14.71
CA PRO A 148 -19.27 6.93 13.81
C PRO A 148 -19.66 8.40 14.04
N ASP A 149 -19.49 8.91 15.25
CA ASP A 149 -19.91 10.24 15.69
C ASP A 149 -18.76 11.18 16.06
N LYS A 150 -17.54 10.65 16.23
CA LYS A 150 -16.37 11.42 16.67
C LYS A 150 -15.06 10.70 16.39
N ILE A 151 -13.96 11.42 16.49
CA ILE A 151 -12.61 10.86 16.50
C ILE A 151 -12.06 11.00 17.91
N VAL A 152 -11.52 9.93 18.49
CA VAL A 152 -10.83 9.99 19.78
C VAL A 152 -9.33 9.89 19.53
N LEU A 153 -8.60 10.97 19.79
CA LEU A 153 -7.14 10.96 19.73
C LEU A 153 -6.60 10.55 21.09
N HIS A 154 -5.75 9.52 21.11
CA HIS A 154 -5.06 9.02 22.30
C HIS A 154 -3.61 9.50 22.27
N PHE A 155 -3.18 10.17 23.33
CA PHE A 155 -1.83 10.72 23.47
C PHE A 155 -1.13 10.22 24.72
N VAL A 156 0.20 10.23 24.67
CA VAL A 156 1.07 10.15 25.85
C VAL A 156 2.11 11.24 25.71
N ASP A 157 2.22 12.10 26.72
CA ASP A 157 3.19 13.22 26.77
C ASP A 157 4.62 12.72 26.57
N GLY A 158 5.31 13.26 25.56
CA GLY A 158 6.62 12.85 25.08
C GLY A 158 6.67 11.60 24.19
N GLN A 159 5.56 11.16 23.58
CA GLN A 159 5.53 10.01 22.65
C GLN A 159 4.97 10.36 21.26
N ARG A 160 4.80 9.35 20.40
CA ARG A 160 4.19 9.50 19.07
C ARG A 160 2.85 10.25 19.18
N GLY A 161 2.69 11.29 18.37
CA GLY A 161 1.54 12.17 18.42
C GLY A 161 1.81 13.50 19.15
N ASP A 162 2.74 13.52 20.09
CA ASP A 162 3.19 14.75 20.75
C ASP A 162 4.40 15.34 20.01
N SER A 163 4.20 16.46 19.34
CA SER A 163 5.06 16.93 18.26
C SER A 163 6.43 17.42 18.72
N ASP A 164 6.60 17.74 20.00
CA ASP A 164 7.90 18.09 20.57
C ASP A 164 8.67 16.90 21.17
N LEU A 165 8.00 15.73 21.25
CA LEU A 165 8.49 14.46 21.82
C LEU A 165 9.08 14.60 23.23
N THR A 166 8.68 15.60 24.00
CA THR A 166 9.22 15.92 25.32
C THR A 166 8.16 15.75 26.39
N ALA A 167 8.40 14.83 27.34
CA ALA A 167 7.52 14.67 28.51
C ALA A 167 7.57 15.88 29.45
N ASN A 168 6.76 16.91 29.16
CA ASN A 168 6.77 18.22 29.83
C ASN A 168 5.41 18.59 30.46
N GLY A 169 4.39 17.73 30.32
CA GLY A 169 3.03 17.96 30.78
C GLY A 169 2.12 18.62 29.76
N ILE A 170 2.60 18.82 28.53
CA ILE A 170 1.90 19.50 27.44
C ILE A 170 1.95 18.62 26.19
N ILE A 171 0.81 18.38 25.55
CA ILE A 171 0.76 17.80 24.20
C ILE A 171 0.79 18.94 23.19
N THR A 172 1.66 18.87 22.19
CA THR A 172 1.63 19.76 21.02
C THR A 172 1.17 19.01 19.79
N ASP A 173 0.05 19.40 19.19
CA ASP A 173 -0.55 18.76 18.01
C ASP A 173 -0.62 19.75 16.85
N PRO A 174 -0.08 19.37 15.68
CA PRO A 174 -0.91 19.56 14.50
C PRO A 174 -1.25 18.24 13.80
N GLY A 175 -2.43 18.20 13.21
CA GLY A 175 -3.00 17.02 12.58
C GLY A 175 -4.28 17.31 11.81
N ALA A 176 -4.79 16.30 11.11
CA ALA A 176 -5.99 16.43 10.31
C ALA A 176 -6.79 15.12 10.25
N PRO A 177 -8.12 15.18 10.45
CA PRO A 177 -9.02 14.13 9.99
C PRO A 177 -8.84 13.91 8.49
N ALA A 178 -8.73 12.66 8.08
CA ALA A 178 -8.50 12.30 6.69
C ALA A 178 -9.54 11.30 6.18
N ILE A 179 -9.83 11.38 4.89
CA ILE A 179 -10.41 10.29 4.11
C ILE A 179 -9.26 9.70 3.29
N LEU A 180 -8.81 8.52 3.71
CA LEU A 180 -8.09 7.64 2.82
C LEU A 180 -9.12 7.01 1.90
N THR A 181 -9.12 7.43 0.64
CA THR A 181 -9.80 6.66 -0.39
C THR A 181 -8.78 5.62 -0.80
N PRO A 182 -8.98 4.32 -0.52
CA PRO A 182 -8.13 3.33 -1.14
C PRO A 182 -8.13 3.62 -2.64
N PRO A 183 -6.99 3.49 -3.34
CA PRO A 183 -7.04 3.42 -4.79
C PRO A 183 -8.14 2.43 -5.18
N ALA A 184 -8.84 2.69 -6.29
CA ALA A 184 -9.97 1.90 -6.82
C ALA A 184 -9.85 0.40 -6.46
N PRO A 185 -10.96 -0.29 -6.11
CA PRO A 185 -10.89 -1.54 -5.35
C PRO A 185 -9.75 -2.41 -5.84
N SER A 186 -8.75 -2.63 -4.97
CA SER A 186 -7.54 -3.35 -5.35
C SER A 186 -7.96 -4.75 -5.76
N VAL A 187 -7.89 -5.05 -7.05
CA VAL A 187 -8.12 -6.40 -7.54
C VAL A 187 -6.78 -7.09 -7.53
N ILE A 188 -6.69 -8.16 -6.76
CA ILE A 188 -5.49 -8.98 -6.74
C ILE A 188 -5.71 -10.14 -7.69
N TYR A 189 -4.81 -10.26 -8.65
CA TYR A 189 -4.77 -11.40 -9.55
C TYR A 189 -3.75 -12.38 -9.03
N LEU A 190 -4.13 -13.65 -8.86
CA LEU A 190 -3.22 -14.71 -8.42
C LEU A 190 -3.36 -15.95 -9.30
N SER A 191 -2.25 -16.62 -9.56
CA SER A 191 -2.23 -18.01 -10.03
C SER A 191 -1.70 -18.92 -8.91
N PRO A 192 -2.33 -20.06 -8.63
CA PRO A 192 -1.92 -20.95 -7.56
C PRO A 192 -0.99 -22.07 -8.02
N THR A 193 -0.01 -22.45 -7.20
CA THR A 193 0.93 -23.56 -7.54
C THR A 193 0.28 -24.95 -7.63
N ALA A 194 -1.00 -25.05 -7.26
CA ALA A 194 -1.75 -26.30 -7.22
C ALA A 194 -3.24 -26.01 -7.15
N LYS A 195 -4.03 -26.94 -7.70
CA LYS A 195 -5.49 -26.98 -7.52
C LYS A 195 -5.92 -26.67 -6.08
N LEU A 196 -6.87 -25.74 -5.93
CA LEU A 196 -7.42 -25.36 -4.64
C LEU A 196 -8.92 -25.10 -4.66
N THR A 197 -9.50 -24.93 -3.47
CA THR A 197 -10.90 -24.57 -3.30
C THR A 197 -11.02 -23.32 -2.44
N LEU A 198 -11.58 -22.25 -3.00
CA LEU A 198 -11.91 -21.01 -2.28
C LEU A 198 -13.41 -20.77 -2.34
N SER A 199 -14.01 -20.45 -1.20
CA SER A 199 -15.45 -20.13 -1.10
C SER A 199 -16.39 -21.16 -1.76
N GLY A 200 -15.97 -22.43 -1.82
CA GLY A 200 -16.74 -23.53 -2.41
C GLY A 200 -16.53 -23.77 -3.91
N THR A 201 -15.76 -22.91 -4.59
CA THR A 201 -15.36 -23.07 -6.00
C THR A 201 -13.97 -23.69 -6.07
N THR A 202 -13.78 -24.65 -6.96
CA THR A 202 -12.46 -25.27 -7.21
C THR A 202 -11.84 -24.62 -8.43
N TYR A 203 -10.56 -24.31 -8.32
CA TYR A 203 -9.71 -23.71 -9.34
C TYR A 203 -8.50 -24.63 -9.55
N GLU A 204 -8.05 -24.74 -10.79
CA GLU A 204 -6.90 -25.55 -11.19
C GLU A 204 -5.60 -24.73 -11.10
N ASP A 205 -4.44 -25.38 -11.27
CA ASP A 205 -3.11 -24.74 -11.18
C ASP A 205 -2.81 -23.84 -12.39
N GLU A 206 -3.47 -24.07 -13.52
CA GLU A 206 -3.30 -23.25 -14.73
C GLU A 206 -4.21 -22.02 -14.79
N ASP A 207 -4.94 -21.71 -13.72
CA ASP A 207 -5.91 -20.62 -13.66
C ASP A 207 -5.29 -19.32 -13.15
N ILE A 208 -5.85 -18.18 -13.58
CA ILE A 208 -5.66 -16.88 -12.92
C ILE A 208 -6.98 -16.47 -12.27
N LEU A 209 -6.91 -16.20 -10.97
CA LEU A 209 -8.02 -15.84 -10.11
C LEU A 209 -7.98 -14.34 -9.83
N THR A 210 -9.14 -13.74 -9.61
CA THR A 210 -9.26 -12.40 -9.04
C THR A 210 -9.83 -12.46 -7.64
N TYR A 211 -9.29 -11.63 -6.75
CA TYR A 211 -9.92 -11.28 -5.49
C TYR A 211 -10.30 -9.80 -5.50
N ASP A 212 -11.60 -9.54 -5.42
CA ASP A 212 -12.12 -8.18 -5.22
C ASP A 212 -12.11 -7.89 -3.71
N GLU A 213 -11.17 -7.05 -3.27
CA GLU A 213 -11.02 -6.66 -1.86
C GLU A 213 -12.28 -5.97 -1.30
N SER A 214 -13.03 -5.23 -2.13
CA SER A 214 -14.23 -4.52 -1.69
C SER A 214 -15.43 -5.45 -1.50
N ALA A 215 -15.56 -6.44 -2.36
CA ALA A 215 -16.62 -7.44 -2.29
C ALA A 215 -16.25 -8.62 -1.39
N GLY A 216 -14.96 -8.83 -1.12
CA GLY A 216 -14.43 -9.99 -0.41
C GLY A 216 -14.64 -11.29 -1.19
N THR A 217 -14.62 -11.24 -2.52
CA THR A 217 -15.02 -12.37 -3.39
C THR A 217 -13.92 -12.81 -4.35
N TRP A 218 -13.74 -14.14 -4.43
CA TRP A 218 -12.92 -14.79 -5.45
C TRP A 218 -13.72 -15.08 -6.72
N SER A 219 -13.12 -14.83 -7.87
CA SER A 219 -13.64 -15.23 -9.18
C SER A 219 -12.54 -15.79 -10.09
N LEU A 220 -12.93 -16.63 -11.04
CA LEU A 220 -12.04 -17.09 -12.11
C LEU A 220 -11.92 -15.98 -13.15
N PHE A 221 -10.71 -15.52 -13.44
CA PHE A 221 -10.44 -14.52 -14.48
C PHE A 221 -9.92 -15.16 -15.76
N PHE A 222 -9.03 -16.15 -15.67
CA PHE A 222 -8.54 -16.90 -16.81
C PHE A 222 -8.59 -18.39 -16.48
N ASP A 223 -9.28 -19.13 -17.32
CA ASP A 223 -9.37 -20.60 -17.27
C ASP A 223 -8.32 -21.17 -18.23
N GLY A 224 -7.21 -21.67 -17.69
CA GLY A 224 -6.11 -22.21 -18.51
C GLY A 224 -6.50 -23.52 -19.20
N SER A 225 -7.41 -24.27 -18.58
CA SER A 225 -7.94 -25.53 -19.07
C SER A 225 -8.63 -25.34 -20.43
N ASP A 226 -9.43 -24.28 -20.58
CA ASP A 226 -10.14 -23.93 -21.82
C ASP A 226 -9.21 -23.62 -23.00
N VAL A 227 -8.00 -23.14 -22.74
CA VAL A 227 -7.03 -22.73 -23.77
C VAL A 227 -5.85 -23.69 -23.93
N GLY A 228 -5.98 -24.90 -23.39
CA GLY A 228 -5.08 -26.01 -23.63
C GLY A 228 -3.92 -26.14 -22.65
N LEU A 229 -3.96 -25.43 -21.52
CA LEU A 229 -2.93 -25.46 -20.48
C LEU A 229 -3.10 -26.59 -19.46
N THR A 230 -4.06 -27.51 -19.63
CA THR A 230 -4.34 -28.69 -18.75
C THR A 230 -3.16 -29.59 -18.31
N LYS A 231 -1.94 -29.34 -18.78
CA LYS A 231 -0.73 -30.08 -18.46
C LYS A 231 0.42 -29.19 -17.96
N ALA A 232 0.21 -27.88 -17.85
CA ALA A 232 1.21 -26.91 -17.43
C ALA A 232 0.56 -25.87 -16.51
N ASP A 233 1.36 -25.37 -15.59
CA ASP A 233 0.95 -24.42 -14.57
C ASP A 233 1.39 -23.03 -15.04
N VAL A 234 0.65 -21.99 -14.67
CA VAL A 234 1.04 -20.60 -14.96
C VAL A 234 2.03 -20.17 -13.88
N SER A 235 3.33 -20.16 -14.23
CA SER A 235 4.39 -19.84 -13.27
C SER A 235 4.55 -18.36 -13.00
N ALA A 236 4.25 -17.52 -13.98
CA ALA A 236 4.24 -16.07 -13.81
C ALA A 236 3.28 -15.46 -14.82
N PHE A 237 2.71 -14.31 -14.49
CA PHE A 237 1.94 -13.54 -15.46
C PHE A 237 1.96 -12.05 -15.12
N GLU A 238 1.67 -11.23 -16.13
CA GLU A 238 1.51 -9.78 -16.01
C GLU A 238 0.53 -9.28 -17.08
N PHE A 239 -0.15 -8.18 -16.81
CA PHE A 239 -1.06 -7.54 -17.76
C PHE A 239 -0.35 -6.46 -18.57
N LEU A 240 -0.70 -6.40 -19.86
CA LEU A 240 -0.42 -5.22 -20.68
C LEU A 240 -1.61 -4.26 -20.61
N ASP A 241 -1.36 -2.97 -20.88
CA ASP A 241 -2.39 -1.91 -20.92
C ASP A 241 -3.62 -2.22 -21.81
N ASN A 242 -3.48 -3.18 -22.74
CA ASN A 242 -4.52 -3.60 -23.64
C ASN A 242 -5.26 -4.88 -23.19
N ASP A 243 -5.17 -5.22 -21.91
CA ASP A 243 -5.74 -6.41 -21.25
C ASP A 243 -5.21 -7.76 -21.76
N ASP A 244 -4.13 -7.75 -22.55
CA ASP A 244 -3.43 -8.97 -22.91
C ASP A 244 -2.60 -9.48 -21.72
N ILE A 245 -2.45 -10.80 -21.65
CA ILE A 245 -1.77 -11.46 -20.55
C ILE A 245 -0.41 -11.94 -21.05
N LEU A 246 0.66 -11.44 -20.46
CA LEU A 246 1.97 -12.06 -20.56
C LEU A 246 2.04 -13.19 -19.54
N MET A 247 2.61 -14.35 -19.89
CA MET A 247 2.78 -15.46 -18.96
C MET A 247 3.95 -16.36 -19.31
N SER A 248 4.56 -16.96 -18.30
CA SER A 248 5.45 -18.13 -18.43
C SER A 248 4.75 -19.39 -17.92
N LEU A 249 5.28 -20.56 -18.28
CA LEU A 249 4.73 -21.86 -17.93
C LEU A 249 5.78 -22.70 -17.20
N ASP A 250 5.34 -23.58 -16.31
CA ASP A 250 6.23 -24.44 -15.50
C ASP A 250 6.97 -25.52 -16.32
N LYS A 251 6.50 -25.80 -17.55
CA LYS A 251 7.13 -26.73 -18.48
C LYS A 251 6.80 -26.41 -19.94
N PRO A 252 7.54 -26.99 -20.89
CA PRO A 252 7.36 -26.68 -22.30
C PRO A 252 6.04 -27.24 -22.87
N MET A 253 5.33 -26.41 -23.65
CA MET A 253 4.02 -26.72 -24.24
C MET A 253 4.03 -26.60 -25.77
N LYS A 254 3.20 -27.42 -26.44
CA LYS A 254 3.05 -27.41 -27.91
C LYS A 254 1.59 -27.44 -28.31
N ASN A 255 1.31 -26.89 -29.48
CA ASN A 255 -0.03 -26.84 -30.09
C ASN A 255 -1.03 -26.01 -29.27
N LEU A 256 -0.56 -24.96 -28.62
CA LEU A 256 -1.45 -23.95 -28.02
C LEU A 256 -2.21 -23.21 -29.14
N PRO A 257 -3.43 -22.72 -28.88
CA PRO A 257 -4.14 -21.85 -29.81
C PRO A 257 -3.23 -20.70 -30.28
N GLY A 258 -3.09 -20.48 -31.59
CA GLY A 258 -2.17 -19.47 -32.15
C GLY A 258 -0.71 -19.93 -32.36
N LEU A 259 -0.24 -20.95 -31.64
CA LEU A 259 1.13 -21.49 -31.71
C LEU A 259 1.17 -22.94 -32.21
N LEU A 260 0.72 -23.15 -33.46
CA LEU A 260 0.76 -24.48 -34.08
C LEU A 260 2.17 -24.87 -34.51
N ASN A 261 2.66 -26.02 -34.04
CA ASN A 261 4.03 -26.53 -34.28
C ASN A 261 5.17 -25.67 -33.71
N VAL A 262 4.85 -24.67 -32.89
CA VAL A 262 5.83 -23.96 -32.07
C VAL A 262 5.83 -24.59 -30.68
N THR A 263 7.00 -24.68 -30.07
CA THR A 263 7.13 -25.08 -28.66
C THR A 263 7.32 -23.80 -27.88
N ALA A 264 6.45 -23.54 -26.92
CA ALA A 264 6.67 -22.56 -25.87
C ALA A 264 7.52 -23.25 -24.80
N ASP A 265 8.76 -22.82 -24.60
CA ASP A 265 9.63 -23.33 -23.54
C ASP A 265 9.28 -22.67 -22.19
N ASP A 266 9.73 -23.25 -21.09
CA ASP A 266 9.55 -22.67 -19.75
C ASP A 266 10.45 -21.44 -19.49
N SER A 267 11.37 -21.16 -20.41
CA SER A 267 12.14 -19.91 -20.47
C SER A 267 11.52 -18.81 -21.35
N ASP A 268 10.35 -19.06 -21.94
CA ASP A 268 9.68 -18.09 -22.83
C ASP A 268 8.58 -17.31 -22.08
N ILE A 269 8.27 -16.10 -22.57
CA ILE A 269 7.05 -15.38 -22.20
C ILE A 269 6.09 -15.41 -23.37
N LEU A 270 4.91 -15.94 -23.13
CA LEU A 270 3.79 -15.97 -24.05
C LEU A 270 2.93 -14.74 -23.86
N ARG A 271 2.47 -14.14 -24.96
CA ARG A 271 1.35 -13.21 -24.96
C ARG A 271 0.07 -13.97 -25.32
N PHE A 272 -0.88 -13.98 -24.42
CA PHE A 272 -2.24 -14.41 -24.67
C PHE A 272 -3.11 -13.18 -24.96
N THR A 273 -3.72 -13.15 -26.15
CA THR A 273 -4.72 -12.14 -26.50
C THR A 273 -6.12 -12.72 -26.28
N PRO A 274 -6.82 -12.35 -25.19
CA PRO A 274 -8.14 -12.85 -24.90
C PRO A 274 -9.17 -12.32 -25.90
N THR A 275 -10.09 -13.21 -26.30
CA THR A 275 -11.37 -12.86 -26.92
C THR A 275 -12.53 -13.02 -25.94
N SER A 276 -12.33 -13.83 -24.89
CA SER A 276 -13.15 -13.90 -23.68
C SER A 276 -12.31 -14.39 -22.50
N THR A 277 -12.66 -13.93 -21.30
CA THR A 277 -12.10 -14.31 -20.01
C THR A 277 -13.18 -14.96 -19.13
N GLY A 278 -12.79 -15.46 -17.95
CA GLY A 278 -13.65 -16.16 -17.00
C GLY A 278 -13.80 -17.66 -17.30
N ALA A 279 -14.89 -18.27 -16.85
CA ALA A 279 -15.13 -19.72 -16.99
C ALA A 279 -15.37 -20.23 -18.42
N THR A 280 -15.28 -19.35 -19.42
CA THR A 280 -15.26 -19.70 -20.84
C THR A 280 -14.17 -18.89 -21.51
N THR A 281 -12.91 -19.18 -21.18
CA THR A 281 -11.76 -18.43 -21.67
C THR A 281 -11.45 -18.84 -23.11
N ALA A 282 -11.22 -17.86 -23.98
CA ALA A 282 -10.86 -18.11 -25.36
C ALA A 282 -9.94 -17.03 -25.89
N GLY A 283 -8.96 -17.40 -26.70
CA GLY A 283 -7.99 -16.47 -27.27
C GLY A 283 -6.92 -17.19 -28.06
N ALA A 284 -5.81 -16.50 -28.32
CA ALA A 284 -4.66 -17.06 -29.00
C ALA A 284 -3.35 -16.62 -28.33
N PHE A 285 -2.39 -17.52 -28.33
CA PHE A 285 -1.03 -17.29 -27.87
C PHE A 285 -0.12 -16.86 -29.01
N ALA A 286 0.90 -16.07 -28.66
CA ALA A 286 2.08 -15.78 -29.46
C ALA A 286 3.33 -15.79 -28.56
N ILE A 287 4.50 -16.10 -29.11
CA ILE A 287 5.76 -15.85 -28.40
C ILE A 287 5.95 -14.34 -28.32
N TRP A 288 6.08 -13.81 -27.10
CA TRP A 288 6.35 -12.40 -26.84
C TRP A 288 7.82 -12.18 -26.47
N PHE A 289 8.44 -13.15 -25.81
CA PHE A 289 9.87 -13.20 -25.52
C PHE A 289 10.32 -14.66 -25.63
N ASP A 290 11.40 -14.90 -26.38
CA ASP A 290 12.05 -16.20 -26.53
C ASP A 290 13.33 -16.18 -25.68
N GLY A 291 13.32 -16.90 -24.56
CA GLY A 291 14.44 -16.86 -23.61
C GLY A 291 15.70 -17.52 -24.17
N SER A 292 15.53 -18.49 -25.06
CA SER A 292 16.64 -19.25 -25.64
C SER A 292 17.50 -18.40 -26.58
N ASP A 293 16.90 -17.40 -27.25
CA ASP A 293 17.60 -16.42 -28.07
C ASP A 293 18.50 -15.48 -27.25
N VAL A 294 18.22 -15.35 -25.95
CA VAL A 294 18.94 -14.48 -25.01
C VAL A 294 19.52 -15.24 -23.82
N GLU A 295 19.95 -16.48 -24.09
CA GLU A 295 20.81 -17.32 -23.26
C GLU A 295 20.17 -17.98 -22.03
N LEU A 296 18.85 -17.89 -21.86
CA LEU A 296 18.11 -18.74 -20.90
C LEU A 296 17.91 -20.12 -21.53
N THR A 297 18.79 -21.08 -21.21
CA THR A 297 18.88 -22.37 -21.93
C THR A 297 19.04 -23.59 -21.01
N LYS A 298 19.19 -23.37 -19.71
CA LYS A 298 19.31 -24.45 -18.71
C LYS A 298 17.95 -24.70 -18.08
N GLY A 299 17.70 -25.93 -17.64
CA GLY A 299 16.42 -26.28 -16.99
C GLY A 299 16.16 -25.63 -15.62
N GLY A 300 17.07 -24.80 -15.10
CA GLY A 300 16.82 -23.93 -13.95
C GLY A 300 16.50 -22.48 -14.33
N GLU A 301 16.70 -22.11 -15.60
CA GLU A 301 16.47 -20.75 -16.14
C GLU A 301 15.02 -20.63 -16.66
N LYS A 302 14.08 -21.25 -15.94
CA LYS A 302 12.63 -21.14 -16.19
C LYS A 302 12.11 -19.86 -15.57
N ILE A 303 11.26 -19.12 -16.26
CA ILE A 303 10.75 -17.83 -15.77
C ILE A 303 9.63 -18.07 -14.75
N ASP A 304 9.76 -17.48 -13.57
CA ASP A 304 8.78 -17.56 -12.47
C ASP A 304 8.42 -16.19 -11.89
N ALA A 305 8.96 -15.10 -12.40
CA ALA A 305 8.41 -13.77 -12.14
C ALA A 305 8.47 -12.91 -13.40
N ILE A 306 7.45 -12.11 -13.63
CA ILE A 306 7.37 -11.12 -14.71
C ILE A 306 6.89 -9.82 -14.08
N ALA A 307 7.60 -8.73 -14.32
CA ALA A 307 7.23 -7.40 -13.88
C ALA A 307 7.71 -6.37 -14.91
N PHE A 308 7.25 -5.12 -14.77
CA PHE A 308 7.74 -4.01 -15.56
C PHE A 308 8.20 -2.87 -14.66
N THR A 309 9.35 -2.28 -14.97
CA THR A 309 9.74 -1.02 -14.34
C THR A 309 8.72 0.08 -14.69
N PRO A 310 8.65 1.19 -13.90
CA PRO A 310 7.81 2.34 -14.25
C PRO A 310 8.06 2.92 -15.66
N ASP A 311 9.28 2.74 -16.18
CA ASP A 311 9.65 3.16 -17.54
C ASP A 311 9.27 2.15 -18.64
N GLY A 312 8.66 1.01 -18.27
CA GLY A 312 8.16 -0.01 -19.18
C GLY A 312 9.16 -1.10 -19.59
N ASP A 313 10.34 -1.15 -18.95
CA ASP A 313 11.32 -2.20 -19.21
C ASP A 313 10.93 -3.52 -18.52
N LEU A 314 11.09 -4.64 -19.24
CA LEU A 314 10.85 -5.99 -18.73
C LEU A 314 11.82 -6.32 -17.60
N VAL A 315 11.27 -6.81 -16.49
CA VAL A 315 11.99 -7.39 -15.37
C VAL A 315 11.46 -8.80 -15.14
N LEU A 316 12.34 -9.76 -14.88
CA LEU A 316 11.96 -11.13 -14.59
C LEU A 316 12.88 -11.80 -13.58
N SER A 317 12.40 -12.89 -12.98
CA SER A 317 13.21 -13.84 -12.23
C SER A 317 13.22 -15.20 -12.92
N THR A 318 14.11 -16.07 -12.47
CA THR A 318 14.10 -17.48 -12.85
C THR A 318 14.14 -18.38 -11.64
N GLY A 319 13.40 -19.50 -11.63
CA GLY A 319 13.30 -20.39 -10.45
C GLY A 319 14.53 -21.24 -10.13
N GLY A 320 15.68 -20.85 -10.67
CA GLY A 320 17.01 -21.36 -10.48
C GLY A 320 18.00 -20.28 -10.92
N GLY A 321 19.24 -20.32 -10.47
CA GLY A 321 20.20 -19.28 -10.85
C GLY A 321 20.45 -19.20 -12.37
N ALA A 322 20.43 -17.98 -12.90
CA ALA A 322 20.68 -17.68 -14.31
C ALA A 322 22.13 -17.27 -14.59
N SER A 323 22.60 -17.52 -15.82
CA SER A 323 23.90 -17.06 -16.29
C SER A 323 23.84 -16.62 -17.74
N VAL A 324 23.78 -15.31 -17.95
CA VAL A 324 23.56 -14.63 -19.23
C VAL A 324 24.66 -13.61 -19.50
N THR A 325 24.69 -13.03 -20.71
CA THR A 325 25.62 -11.96 -21.07
C THR A 325 25.04 -10.59 -20.69
N GLY A 326 25.77 -9.88 -19.82
CA GLY A 326 25.51 -8.49 -19.46
C GLY A 326 26.60 -7.53 -19.95
N PRO A 327 26.48 -6.21 -19.68
CA PRO A 327 27.40 -5.19 -20.19
C PRO A 327 28.88 -5.38 -19.78
N ALA A 328 29.12 -5.99 -18.62
CA ALA A 328 30.45 -6.21 -18.05
C ALA A 328 30.98 -7.64 -18.25
N GLY A 329 30.30 -8.47 -19.06
CA GLY A 329 30.62 -9.88 -19.25
C GLY A 329 29.51 -10.80 -18.74
N THR A 330 29.85 -12.00 -18.28
CA THR A 330 28.86 -12.94 -17.73
C THR A 330 28.22 -12.35 -16.48
N LEU A 331 26.91 -12.11 -16.57
CA LEU A 331 26.04 -11.77 -15.46
C LEU A 331 25.49 -13.06 -14.87
N LYS A 332 25.53 -13.17 -13.53
CA LYS A 332 24.91 -14.26 -12.79
C LYS A 332 23.87 -13.68 -11.87
N ALA A 333 22.72 -14.32 -11.82
CA ALA A 333 21.63 -14.05 -10.90
C ALA A 333 21.36 -15.33 -10.10
N ALA A 334 21.09 -15.21 -8.82
CA ALA A 334 20.49 -16.26 -8.01
C ALA A 334 19.00 -16.39 -8.36
N ASP A 335 18.33 -17.41 -7.82
CA ASP A 335 16.92 -17.72 -8.08
C ASP A 335 15.96 -16.61 -7.61
N GLU A 336 16.37 -15.85 -6.60
CA GLU A 336 15.59 -14.72 -6.07
C GLU A 336 15.88 -13.37 -6.74
N ASP A 337 16.86 -13.28 -7.64
CA ASP A 337 17.32 -12.00 -8.19
C ASP A 337 16.47 -11.55 -9.38
N LEU A 338 16.18 -10.25 -9.45
CA LEU A 338 15.49 -9.67 -10.60
C LEU A 338 16.47 -9.25 -11.69
N LEU A 339 16.25 -9.75 -12.89
CA LEU A 339 16.97 -9.36 -14.10
C LEU A 339 16.12 -8.41 -14.93
N ARG A 340 16.68 -7.25 -15.30
CA ARG A 340 16.11 -6.35 -16.31
C ARG A 340 16.62 -6.72 -17.69
N PHE A 341 15.71 -6.76 -18.65
CA PHE A 341 16.04 -6.97 -20.05
C PHE A 341 15.81 -5.70 -20.87
N ASP A 342 16.91 -5.11 -21.35
CA ASP A 342 16.85 -3.98 -22.29
C ASP A 342 16.60 -4.53 -23.70
N ALA A 343 15.33 -4.66 -24.06
CA ALA A 343 14.93 -5.23 -25.34
C ALA A 343 15.26 -4.30 -26.51
N THR A 344 15.92 -4.84 -27.53
CA THR A 344 16.02 -4.22 -28.86
C THR A 344 15.04 -4.85 -29.85
N GLN A 345 14.61 -6.08 -29.57
CA GLN A 345 13.59 -6.82 -30.31
C GLN A 345 12.93 -7.85 -29.38
N LEU A 346 11.60 -7.92 -29.44
CA LEU A 346 10.76 -8.91 -28.77
C LEU A 346 10.12 -9.85 -29.80
N GLY A 347 9.55 -10.95 -29.34
CA GLY A 347 8.88 -11.98 -30.12
C GLY A 347 9.74 -13.24 -30.31
N ALA A 348 9.39 -14.08 -31.28
CA ALA A 348 10.09 -15.34 -31.56
C ALA A 348 11.54 -15.20 -32.10
N THR A 349 12.05 -13.97 -32.18
CA THR A 349 13.46 -13.67 -32.42
C THR A 349 13.85 -12.58 -31.43
N THR A 350 14.11 -12.95 -30.18
CA THR A 350 14.35 -11.97 -29.11
C THR A 350 15.80 -11.48 -29.16
N ALA A 351 16.03 -10.19 -28.93
CA ALA A 351 17.36 -9.61 -28.88
C ALA A 351 17.43 -8.42 -27.92
N GLY A 352 18.48 -8.34 -27.13
CA GLY A 352 18.67 -7.29 -26.14
C GLY A 352 19.85 -7.57 -25.22
N THR A 353 19.92 -6.84 -24.11
CA THR A 353 20.99 -7.00 -23.12
C THR A 353 20.43 -7.13 -21.71
N TRP A 354 21.08 -7.96 -20.90
CA TRP A 354 20.69 -8.20 -19.51
C TRP A 354 21.41 -7.30 -18.52
N ASN A 355 20.69 -6.83 -17.51
CA ASN A 355 21.25 -6.15 -16.34
C ASN A 355 20.64 -6.74 -15.07
N LEU A 356 21.40 -6.73 -13.98
CA LEU A 356 20.83 -6.99 -12.66
C LEU A 356 19.97 -5.80 -12.26
N TYR A 357 18.68 -6.02 -12.05
CA TYR A 357 17.75 -5.01 -11.58
C TYR A 357 17.73 -4.94 -10.06
N PHE A 358 17.68 -6.09 -9.39
CA PHE A 358 17.61 -6.12 -7.94
C PHE A 358 18.29 -7.39 -7.40
N ASP A 359 19.31 -7.21 -6.58
CA ASP A 359 19.95 -8.28 -5.82
C ASP A 359 19.13 -8.54 -4.54
N SER A 360 18.24 -9.53 -4.60
CA SER A 360 17.35 -9.83 -3.47
C SER A 360 18.12 -10.46 -2.31
N SER A 361 19.26 -11.09 -2.57
CA SER A 361 20.13 -11.64 -1.55
C SER A 361 20.72 -10.55 -0.64
N ASP A 362 21.02 -9.38 -1.20
CA ASP A 362 21.46 -8.19 -0.45
C ASP A 362 20.32 -7.50 0.30
N ALA A 363 19.17 -7.30 -0.35
CA ALA A 363 18.06 -6.53 0.20
C ALA A 363 17.15 -7.32 1.14
N LEU A 364 16.93 -8.60 0.83
CA LEU A 364 15.97 -9.52 1.47
C LEU A 364 16.69 -10.80 1.92
N PRO A 365 17.65 -10.71 2.86
CA PRO A 365 18.51 -11.83 3.20
C PRO A 365 17.70 -13.05 3.67
N LYS A 366 18.07 -14.22 3.15
CA LYS A 366 17.45 -15.53 3.43
C LYS A 366 16.00 -15.65 2.96
N LEU A 367 15.57 -14.85 1.98
CA LEU A 367 14.27 -15.03 1.31
C LEU A 367 14.08 -16.48 0.85
N GLY A 368 15.15 -17.09 0.35
CA GLY A 368 15.05 -18.34 -0.38
C GLY A 368 14.87 -17.98 -1.84
N ASP A 369 13.79 -18.48 -2.44
CA ASP A 369 13.42 -18.20 -3.81
C ASP A 369 12.23 -17.22 -3.85
N MET A 370 12.20 -16.38 -4.89
CA MET A 370 11.12 -15.43 -5.14
C MET A 370 10.29 -15.94 -6.31
N VAL A 371 9.21 -16.63 -5.96
CA VAL A 371 8.37 -17.34 -6.93
C VAL A 371 7.42 -16.45 -7.69
N ALA A 372 7.27 -15.18 -7.29
CA ALA A 372 6.52 -14.18 -8.04
C ALA A 372 6.99 -12.79 -7.61
N ALA A 373 6.97 -11.83 -8.54
CA ALA A 373 7.28 -10.44 -8.27
C ALA A 373 6.38 -9.51 -9.09
N GLY A 374 6.18 -8.30 -8.58
CA GLY A 374 5.57 -7.18 -9.28
C GLY A 374 6.31 -5.90 -8.93
N ILE A 375 6.21 -4.88 -9.78
CA ILE A 375 6.77 -3.56 -9.51
C ILE A 375 5.63 -2.56 -9.62
N ASP A 376 5.37 -1.83 -8.55
CA ASP A 376 4.35 -0.79 -8.55
C ASP A 376 4.76 0.33 -9.53
N PRO A 377 3.93 0.62 -10.57
CA PRO A 377 4.29 1.59 -11.59
C PRO A 377 4.29 3.04 -11.07
N ALA A 378 3.61 3.33 -9.96
CA ALA A 378 3.54 4.66 -9.36
C ALA A 378 4.71 4.91 -8.40
N THR A 379 5.09 3.90 -7.61
CA THR A 379 6.10 4.06 -6.54
C THR A 379 7.45 3.44 -6.88
N GLY A 380 7.47 2.44 -7.76
CA GLY A 380 8.63 1.59 -8.01
C GLY A 380 8.88 0.55 -6.93
N ASP A 381 7.98 0.40 -5.95
CA ASP A 381 8.08 -0.62 -4.90
C ASP A 381 8.07 -2.03 -5.50
N ILE A 382 8.91 -2.91 -4.97
CA ILE A 382 8.97 -4.31 -5.41
C ILE A 382 8.08 -5.15 -4.50
N LEU A 383 7.07 -5.77 -5.10
CA LEU A 383 6.15 -6.70 -4.48
C LEU A 383 6.67 -8.11 -4.75
N PHE A 384 6.56 -9.03 -3.80
CA PHE A 384 7.11 -10.38 -3.95
C PHE A 384 6.35 -11.45 -3.16
N ALA A 385 6.37 -12.68 -3.68
CA ALA A 385 5.92 -13.88 -2.96
C ALA A 385 7.10 -14.83 -2.72
N PRO A 386 7.32 -15.32 -1.49
CA PRO A 386 8.42 -16.24 -1.20
C PRO A 386 8.02 -17.72 -1.37
N ASP A 387 8.98 -18.55 -1.80
CA ASP A 387 8.78 -20.00 -1.99
C ASP A 387 8.49 -20.76 -0.68
N LYS A 388 8.97 -20.18 0.43
CA LYS A 388 8.85 -20.67 1.81
C LYS A 388 8.45 -19.52 2.72
N LYS A 389 7.97 -19.88 3.92
CA LYS A 389 7.75 -18.89 4.98
C LYS A 389 9.06 -18.15 5.26
N TRP A 390 9.04 -16.85 5.01
CA TRP A 390 10.15 -15.94 5.25
C TRP A 390 9.93 -15.12 6.52
N VAL A 391 11.01 -14.87 7.26
CA VAL A 391 11.00 -14.13 8.52
C VAL A 391 12.12 -13.09 8.50
N PHE A 392 11.75 -11.83 8.67
CA PHE A 392 12.65 -10.69 8.63
C PHE A 392 12.41 -9.78 9.83
N GLY A 393 13.29 -9.84 10.83
CA GLY A 393 13.04 -9.19 12.12
C GLY A 393 11.77 -9.74 12.78
N ALA A 394 10.77 -8.88 13.01
CA ALA A 394 9.45 -9.26 13.51
C ALA A 394 8.45 -9.61 12.40
N LEU A 395 8.77 -9.28 11.14
CA LEU A 395 7.91 -9.53 10.00
C LEU A 395 7.92 -11.02 9.64
N THR A 396 6.75 -11.52 9.25
CA THR A 396 6.57 -12.85 8.68
C THR A 396 5.74 -12.72 7.40
N VAL A 397 6.24 -13.32 6.32
CA VAL A 397 5.57 -13.45 5.03
C VAL A 397 5.50 -14.94 4.72
N ASN A 398 4.30 -15.51 4.64
CA ASN A 398 4.10 -16.92 4.27
C ASN A 398 4.07 -17.06 2.75
N THR A 399 4.05 -18.30 2.25
CA THR A 399 4.01 -18.63 0.80
C THR A 399 2.71 -18.24 0.09
N TYR A 400 1.80 -17.64 0.83
CA TYR A 400 0.47 -17.21 0.39
C TYR A 400 0.22 -15.74 0.76
N ASP A 401 1.26 -15.04 1.18
CA ASP A 401 1.26 -13.61 1.46
C ASP A 401 2.12 -12.91 0.39
N ILE A 402 1.90 -11.61 0.18
CA ILE A 402 2.75 -10.77 -0.65
C ILE A 402 3.52 -9.82 0.27
N GLY A 403 4.85 -9.86 0.19
CA GLY A 403 5.74 -8.90 0.83
C GLY A 403 6.00 -7.70 -0.08
N ARG A 404 6.46 -6.59 0.49
CA ARG A 404 6.87 -5.40 -0.26
C ARG A 404 8.18 -4.84 0.25
N CYS A 405 9.06 -4.57 -0.70
CA CYS A 405 10.25 -3.76 -0.54
C CYS A 405 9.90 -2.32 -0.94
N VAL A 406 9.74 -1.46 0.07
CA VAL A 406 9.39 -0.05 -0.14
C VAL A 406 10.63 0.76 -0.44
N GLY A 407 10.56 1.63 -1.45
CA GLY A 407 11.64 2.51 -1.87
C GLY A 407 12.94 1.75 -2.19
N PRO A 408 12.92 0.81 -3.15
CA PRO A 408 14.08 -0.02 -3.44
C PRO A 408 15.25 0.78 -4.00
N THR A 409 16.45 0.49 -3.52
CA THR A 409 17.70 0.75 -4.24
C THR A 409 17.97 -0.42 -5.17
N THR A 410 18.06 -0.16 -6.48
CA THR A 410 18.25 -1.18 -7.53
C THR A 410 19.72 -1.36 -7.92
N GLY A 411 20.03 -2.48 -8.56
CA GLY A 411 21.36 -2.88 -9.02
C GLY A 411 22.00 -3.97 -8.14
N SER A 412 23.33 -3.95 -8.07
CA SER A 412 24.14 -4.98 -7.39
C SER A 412 24.43 -4.69 -5.91
N ASN A 413 23.91 -3.59 -5.37
CA ASN A 413 23.95 -3.31 -3.93
C ASN A 413 22.53 -2.91 -3.53
N SER A 414 21.62 -3.86 -3.67
CA SER A 414 20.20 -3.60 -3.50
C SER A 414 19.82 -3.48 -2.03
N ALA A 415 18.80 -2.67 -1.77
CA ALA A 415 18.27 -2.45 -0.43
C ALA A 415 16.81 -2.01 -0.50
N CYS A 416 16.07 -2.23 0.58
CA CYS A 416 14.74 -1.64 0.80
C CYS A 416 14.85 -0.53 1.84
N ALA A 417 14.14 0.58 1.66
CA ALA A 417 14.01 1.58 2.72
C ALA A 417 13.28 0.98 3.93
N THR A 418 12.18 0.27 3.66
CA THR A 418 11.47 -0.57 4.63
C THR A 418 10.95 -1.84 3.94
N VAL A 419 10.60 -2.84 4.75
CA VAL A 419 9.95 -4.06 4.27
C VAL A 419 8.69 -4.30 5.09
N ASP A 420 7.57 -4.51 4.42
CA ASP A 420 6.29 -4.83 5.05
C ASP A 420 5.59 -6.03 4.38
N ARG A 421 4.46 -6.45 4.96
CA ARG A 421 3.55 -7.42 4.35
C ARG A 421 2.44 -6.63 3.69
N PHE A 422 2.51 -6.54 2.37
CA PHE A 422 1.54 -5.82 1.55
C PHE A 422 0.18 -6.51 1.53
N TRP A 423 0.17 -7.84 1.41
CA TRP A 423 -1.06 -8.61 1.39
C TRP A 423 -0.95 -9.90 2.20
N GLN A 424 -2.04 -10.27 2.88
CA GLN A 424 -2.07 -11.44 3.76
C GLN A 424 -3.16 -12.42 3.34
N GLY A 425 -2.82 -13.41 2.51
CA GLY A 425 -3.82 -14.30 1.90
C GLY A 425 -4.69 -15.06 2.89
N ALA A 426 -4.20 -15.31 4.11
CA ALA A 426 -5.00 -15.95 5.13
C ALA A 426 -6.25 -15.14 5.55
N GLN A 427 -6.23 -13.81 5.45
CA GLN A 427 -7.40 -12.96 5.72
C GLN A 427 -8.50 -13.14 4.65
N HIS A 428 -8.12 -13.63 3.47
CA HIS A 428 -8.96 -13.77 2.29
C HIS A 428 -9.31 -15.23 1.97
N GLY A 429 -9.08 -16.15 2.92
CA GLY A 429 -9.34 -17.59 2.74
C GLY A 429 -8.24 -18.36 2.02
N PHE A 430 -7.21 -17.68 1.51
CA PHE A 430 -6.01 -18.26 0.89
C PHE A 430 -4.98 -18.63 1.99
N SER A 431 -5.40 -19.51 2.91
CA SER A 431 -4.69 -19.77 4.19
C SER A 431 -4.07 -21.18 4.30
N ASN A 432 -4.34 -22.06 3.34
CA ASN A 432 -3.80 -23.41 3.37
C ASN A 432 -2.33 -23.35 2.94
N PRO A 433 -1.38 -23.91 3.70
CA PRO A 433 0.03 -23.96 3.28
C PRO A 433 0.29 -24.70 1.95
N LYS A 434 -0.72 -25.39 1.42
CA LYS A 434 -0.69 -25.99 0.07
C LYS A 434 -1.12 -25.02 -1.04
N TYR A 435 -1.80 -23.92 -0.72
CA TYR A 435 -2.25 -22.90 -1.65
C TYR A 435 -1.16 -21.83 -1.68
N LYS A 436 -0.09 -22.07 -2.43
CA LYS A 436 0.97 -21.09 -2.59
C LYS A 436 0.67 -20.22 -3.79
N ILE A 437 1.13 -18.97 -3.73
CA ILE A 437 1.18 -18.10 -4.90
C ILE A 437 2.25 -18.67 -5.84
N ASP A 438 1.89 -18.86 -7.11
CA ASP A 438 2.83 -19.14 -8.20
C ASP A 438 3.05 -17.86 -9.00
N GLY A 439 1.99 -17.13 -9.36
CA GLY A 439 2.09 -15.81 -9.97
C GLY A 439 1.12 -14.82 -9.35
N PHE A 440 1.43 -13.52 -9.43
CA PHE A 440 0.46 -12.47 -9.13
C PHE A 440 0.66 -11.26 -10.03
N ALA A 441 -0.41 -10.48 -10.20
CA ALA A 441 -0.36 -9.15 -10.77
C ALA A 441 -1.34 -8.24 -10.03
N MET A 442 -1.10 -6.94 -10.10
CA MET A 442 -1.95 -5.90 -9.51
C MET A 442 -2.28 -4.87 -10.57
N ASN A 443 -3.56 -4.54 -10.70
CA ASN A 443 -4.10 -3.61 -11.68
C ASN A 443 -5.07 -2.64 -11.04
#